data_AF-G9CPM5-F1
#
_entry.id   AF-G9CPM5-F1
#
_cell.length_a   1.000
_cell.length_b   1.000
_cell.length_c   1.000
_cell.angle_alpha   90.00
_cell.angle_beta   90.00
_cell.angle_gamma   90.00
#
_symmetry.space_group_name_H-M   'P 1'
#
loop_
_entity.id
_entity.type
_entity.pdbx_description
1 polymer ?
#
loop_
_entity_poly.entity_id
_entity_poly.type
_entity_poly.pdbx_seq_one_letter_code
_entity_poly.pdbx_strand_id
1 'polypeptide(L)'
;MNTKKIQKKQFRLRGKKLYLIYPQLNQNIKSLKETILKQLQIKIQNIENYLISEKYYQDSGVYIYCFFEMLTPIDICNINYFDIKLNDIKYHGNYKIGKQKKLIIENLIKENNFITNMKLPIKNKKLLTPEEHLFNVCVESGYAQAEKILYEYYPILALKRGHTLLKNLSLLNKYLNINKSIK
;
A
#
# COMPACT_ATOMS: atom_id res chain seq x y z
N MET A 1 34.43 -37.64 7.71
CA MET A 1 33.27 -37.06 7.02
C MET A 1 32.63 -36.00 7.91
N ASN A 2 32.80 -34.71 7.61
CA ASN A 2 32.22 -33.61 8.39
C ASN A 2 30.80 -33.31 7.90
N THR A 3 29.79 -33.85 8.57
CA THR A 3 28.39 -33.48 8.34
C THR A 3 28.13 -32.12 8.99
N LYS A 4 28.22 -31.04 8.20
CA LYS A 4 27.71 -29.72 8.60
C LYS A 4 26.20 -29.86 8.87
N LYS A 5 25.80 -29.89 10.15
CA LYS A 5 24.40 -29.75 10.56
C LYS A 5 23.88 -28.41 10.05
N ILE A 6 23.05 -28.44 9.01
CA ILE A 6 22.29 -27.27 8.55
C ILE A 6 21.31 -26.94 9.67
N GLN A 7 21.63 -25.93 10.49
CA GLN A 7 20.67 -25.40 11.45
C GLN A 7 19.48 -24.83 10.68
N LYS A 8 18.29 -25.41 10.87
CA LYS A 8 17.05 -24.86 10.31
C LYS A 8 16.89 -23.45 10.85
N LYS A 9 16.85 -22.44 9.96
CA LYS A 9 16.57 -21.06 10.35
C LYS A 9 15.21 -21.01 11.03
N GLN A 10 15.19 -20.61 12.30
CA GLN A 10 13.95 -20.38 13.03
C GLN A 10 13.15 -19.26 12.35
N PHE A 11 11.83 -19.43 12.25
CA PHE A 11 10.95 -18.39 11.73
C PHE A 11 11.06 -17.14 12.61
N ARG A 12 11.33 -15.99 11.99
CA ARG A 12 11.33 -14.69 12.66
C ARG A 12 11.01 -13.58 11.67
N LEU A 13 10.04 -12.74 12.01
CA LEU A 13 9.71 -11.53 11.29
C LEU A 13 9.97 -10.33 12.19
N ARG A 14 10.98 -9.54 11.84
CA ARG A 14 11.32 -8.31 12.55
C ARG A 14 11.34 -7.11 11.60
N GLY A 15 10.54 -6.08 11.90
CA GLY A 15 10.50 -4.84 11.12
C GLY A 15 9.21 -4.05 11.26
N LYS A 16 9.16 -2.86 10.64
CA LYS A 16 7.96 -1.99 10.61
C LYS A 16 6.97 -2.33 9.49
N LYS A 17 7.37 -3.12 8.50
CA LYS A 17 6.56 -3.38 7.29
C LYS A 17 6.32 -4.86 7.16
N LEU A 18 5.05 -5.23 7.08
CA LEU A 18 4.61 -6.60 6.86
C LEU A 18 4.00 -6.76 5.48
N TYR A 19 4.23 -7.94 4.91
CA TYR A 19 3.58 -8.39 3.70
C TYR A 19 3.10 -9.83 3.91
N LEU A 20 1.79 -10.01 3.97
CA LEU A 20 1.12 -11.28 4.25
C LEU A 20 0.32 -11.69 3.00
N ILE A 21 0.36 -12.97 2.66
CA ILE A 21 -0.39 -13.51 1.53
C ILE A 21 -1.18 -14.72 2.02
N TYR A 22 -2.49 -14.69 1.85
CA TYR A 22 -3.38 -15.82 2.11
C TYR A 22 -3.85 -16.38 0.76
N PRO A 23 -3.24 -17.48 0.28
CA PRO A 23 -3.61 -18.09 -1.00
C PRO A 23 -4.88 -18.95 -0.86
N GLN A 24 -5.53 -19.23 -1.99
CA GLN A 24 -6.57 -20.26 -2.11
C GLN A 24 -7.72 -20.13 -1.11
N LEU A 25 -8.17 -18.89 -0.86
CA LEU A 25 -9.31 -18.62 0.02
C LEU A 25 -10.64 -18.95 -0.68
N ASN A 26 -11.64 -19.28 0.14
CA ASN A 26 -13.00 -19.50 -0.34
C ASN A 26 -13.61 -18.18 -0.83
N GLN A 27 -14.12 -18.20 -2.07
CA GLN A 27 -14.59 -17.03 -2.81
C GLN A 27 -15.96 -16.53 -2.35
N ASN A 28 -16.72 -17.36 -1.63
CA ASN A 28 -18.10 -17.06 -1.25
C ASN A 28 -18.21 -16.20 0.02
N ILE A 29 -17.09 -15.70 0.54
CA ILE A 29 -17.06 -14.90 1.76
C ILE A 29 -17.29 -13.42 1.41
N LYS A 30 -18.47 -12.92 1.73
CA LYS A 30 -18.79 -11.49 1.62
C LYS A 30 -17.88 -10.69 2.56
N SER A 31 -17.35 -9.56 2.08
CA SER A 31 -16.48 -8.67 2.87
C SER A 31 -15.23 -9.37 3.42
N LEU A 32 -14.61 -10.21 2.59
CA LEU A 32 -13.43 -11.00 2.94
C LEU A 32 -12.27 -10.13 3.43
N LYS A 33 -11.96 -9.04 2.72
CA LYS A 33 -10.86 -8.12 3.07
C LYS A 33 -11.09 -7.46 4.44
N GLU A 34 -12.29 -6.99 4.72
CA GLU A 34 -12.66 -6.34 5.98
C GLU A 34 -12.62 -7.33 7.15
N THR A 35 -13.07 -8.56 6.92
CA THR A 35 -13.03 -9.64 7.92
C THR A 35 -11.58 -9.98 8.29
N ILE A 36 -10.70 -10.11 7.30
CA ILE A 36 -9.26 -10.35 7.50
C ILE A 36 -8.61 -9.16 8.23
N LEU A 37 -8.93 -7.93 7.82
CA LEU A 37 -8.42 -6.72 8.47
C LEU A 37 -8.76 -6.71 9.96
N LYS A 38 -10.03 -6.95 10.32
CA LYS A 38 -10.50 -6.96 11.70
C LYS A 38 -9.76 -8.01 12.54
N GLN A 39 -9.61 -9.23 12.04
CA GLN A 39 -8.87 -10.27 12.75
C GLN A 39 -7.40 -9.91 12.97
N LEU A 40 -6.77 -9.28 11.98
CA LEU A 40 -5.37 -8.87 12.09
C LEU A 40 -5.20 -7.65 13.00
N GLN A 41 -6.16 -6.71 13.02
CA GLN A 41 -6.14 -5.57 13.94
C GLN A 41 -6.27 -5.98 15.41
N ILE A 42 -7.01 -7.05 15.72
CA ILE A 42 -7.07 -7.61 17.08
C ILE A 42 -5.68 -8.09 17.53
N LYS A 43 -4.88 -8.63 16.61
CA LYS A 43 -3.55 -9.17 16.87
C LYS A 43 -2.44 -8.12 16.78
N ILE A 44 -2.63 -7.09 15.97
CA ILE A 44 -1.62 -6.09 15.63
C ILE A 44 -2.20 -4.71 15.96
N GLN A 45 -1.99 -4.28 17.20
CA GLN A 45 -2.63 -3.05 17.70
C GLN A 45 -1.99 -1.76 17.16
N ASN A 46 -0.79 -1.82 16.60
CA ASN A 46 0.00 -0.66 16.18
C ASN A 46 0.06 -0.45 14.65
N ILE A 47 -0.96 -0.94 13.91
CA ILE A 47 -1.08 -0.69 12.47
C ILE A 47 -1.31 0.80 12.25
N GLU A 48 -0.37 1.47 11.56
CA GLU A 48 -0.50 2.85 11.14
C GLU A 48 -1.13 2.94 9.74
N ASN A 49 -0.61 2.16 8.80
CA ASN A 49 -1.09 2.12 7.42
C ASN A 49 -1.36 0.68 6.99
N TYR A 50 -2.39 0.46 6.18
CA TYR A 50 -2.69 -0.82 5.58
C TYR A 50 -3.14 -0.68 4.13
N LEU A 51 -2.87 -1.71 3.34
CA LEU A 51 -3.49 -1.94 2.05
C LEU A 51 -3.74 -3.43 1.89
N ILE A 52 -5.00 -3.81 1.68
CA ILE A 52 -5.40 -5.20 1.49
C ILE A 52 -6.05 -5.33 0.12
N SER A 53 -5.45 -6.15 -0.74
CA SER A 53 -5.88 -6.38 -2.12
C SER A 53 -6.32 -7.82 -2.31
N GLU A 54 -7.34 -8.00 -3.12
CA GLU A 54 -7.91 -9.28 -3.48
C GLU A 54 -7.63 -9.56 -4.95
N LYS A 55 -7.07 -10.74 -5.25
CA LYS A 55 -6.79 -11.20 -6.61
C LYS A 55 -7.44 -12.53 -6.87
N TYR A 56 -8.08 -12.64 -8.02
CA TYR A 56 -8.67 -13.86 -8.50
C TYR A 56 -7.73 -14.54 -9.50
N TYR A 57 -7.45 -15.81 -9.29
CA TYR A 57 -6.73 -16.66 -10.24
C TYR A 57 -7.66 -17.78 -10.67
N GLN A 58 -7.87 -17.94 -11.99
CA GLN A 58 -8.83 -18.90 -12.55
C GLN A 58 -8.66 -20.32 -12.00
N ASP A 59 -7.42 -20.78 -11.81
CA ASP A 59 -7.14 -22.16 -11.41
C ASP A 59 -6.78 -22.33 -9.93
N SER A 60 -6.49 -21.23 -9.21
CA SER A 60 -5.99 -21.28 -7.82
C SER A 60 -6.84 -20.47 -6.84
N GLY A 61 -7.97 -19.96 -7.28
CA GLY A 61 -8.95 -19.29 -6.45
C GLY A 61 -8.53 -17.88 -6.00
N VAL A 62 -9.04 -17.45 -4.84
CA VAL A 62 -8.85 -16.09 -4.35
C VAL A 62 -7.60 -15.99 -3.48
N TYR A 63 -6.80 -14.97 -3.75
CA TYR A 63 -5.63 -14.61 -2.97
C TYR A 63 -5.87 -13.27 -2.31
N ILE A 64 -5.65 -13.20 -1.00
CA ILE A 64 -5.64 -11.94 -0.26
C ILE A 64 -4.21 -11.56 0.07
N TYR A 65 -3.84 -10.37 -0.36
CA TYR A 65 -2.54 -9.77 -0.11
C TYR A 65 -2.70 -8.60 0.86
N CYS A 66 -1.98 -8.64 1.97
CA CYS A 66 -2.01 -7.59 2.98
C CYS A 66 -0.63 -6.93 3.08
N PHE A 67 -0.57 -5.62 2.88
CA PHE A 67 0.55 -4.79 3.28
C PHE A 67 0.17 -4.01 4.53
N PHE A 68 1.03 -4.04 5.54
CA PHE A 68 0.88 -3.20 6.72
C PHE A 68 2.17 -2.47 7.06
N GLU A 69 2.02 -1.22 7.51
CA GLU A 69 3.08 -0.42 8.11
C GLU A 69 2.72 -0.12 9.56
N MET A 70 3.64 -0.45 10.46
CA MET A 70 3.48 -0.34 11.89
C MET A 70 4.09 0.97 12.39
N LEU A 71 3.47 1.57 13.40
CA LEU A 71 4.05 2.71 14.12
C LEU A 71 5.44 2.35 14.70
N THR A 72 5.53 1.17 15.32
CA THR A 72 6.74 0.62 15.93
C THR A 72 7.11 -0.74 15.32
N PRO A 73 8.41 -1.11 15.23
CA PRO A 73 8.79 -2.41 14.68
C PRO A 73 8.22 -3.55 15.52
N ILE A 74 7.72 -4.59 14.86
CA ILE A 74 7.31 -5.83 15.53
C ILE A 74 8.44 -6.87 15.46
N ASP A 75 8.37 -7.87 16.33
CA ASP A 75 9.27 -9.03 16.34
C ASP A 75 8.46 -10.29 16.66
N ILE A 76 8.19 -11.10 15.62
CA ILE A 76 7.30 -12.25 15.70
C ILE A 76 8.08 -13.52 15.39
N CYS A 77 8.18 -14.42 16.37
CA CYS A 77 8.82 -15.73 16.23
C CYS A 77 7.80 -16.88 16.06
N ASN A 78 6.52 -16.64 16.35
CA ASN A 78 5.47 -17.63 16.16
C ASN A 78 5.01 -17.61 14.70
N ILE A 79 5.27 -18.70 13.98
CA ILE A 79 4.87 -18.87 12.59
C ILE A 79 3.35 -18.79 12.38
N ASN A 80 2.55 -19.14 13.40
CA ASN A 80 1.09 -19.16 13.32
C ASN A 80 0.43 -17.85 13.79
N TYR A 81 1.23 -16.83 14.15
CA TYR A 81 0.71 -15.60 14.75
C TYR A 81 -0.35 -14.92 13.88
N PHE A 82 -0.10 -14.84 12.57
CA PHE A 82 -0.97 -14.15 11.63
C PHE A 82 -2.07 -15.04 11.02
N ASP A 83 -2.19 -16.30 11.43
CA ASP A 83 -3.21 -17.20 10.87
C ASP A 83 -4.62 -16.61 11.09
N ILE A 84 -5.46 -16.71 10.07
CA ILE A 84 -6.85 -16.20 10.11
C ILE A 84 -7.83 -17.36 10.18
N LYS A 85 -9.06 -17.09 10.62
CA LYS A 85 -10.14 -18.07 10.68
C LYS A 85 -11.33 -17.57 9.85
N LEU A 86 -11.80 -18.36 8.89
CA LEU A 86 -12.94 -18.02 8.03
C LEU A 86 -13.87 -19.24 7.96
N ASN A 87 -15.16 -19.07 8.27
CA ASN A 87 -16.16 -20.15 8.29
C ASN A 87 -15.67 -21.42 9.00
N ASP A 88 -15.13 -21.24 10.20
CA ASP A 88 -14.51 -22.28 11.03
C ASP A 88 -13.22 -22.93 10.52
N ILE A 89 -12.76 -22.60 9.32
CA ILE A 89 -11.51 -23.07 8.75
C ILE A 89 -10.38 -22.11 9.11
N LYS A 90 -9.26 -22.66 9.58
CA LYS A 90 -8.03 -21.92 9.86
C LYS A 90 -7.17 -21.86 8.59
N TYR A 91 -6.73 -20.66 8.22
CA TYR A 91 -5.86 -20.44 7.07
C TYR A 91 -4.49 -19.94 7.53
N HIS A 92 -3.46 -20.63 7.06
CA HIS A 92 -2.06 -20.21 7.18
C HIS A 92 -1.63 -19.48 5.91
N GLY A 93 -0.98 -18.33 6.07
CA GLY A 93 -0.48 -17.52 4.97
C GLY A 93 1.05 -17.51 4.86
N ASN A 94 1.53 -16.92 3.78
CA ASN A 94 2.93 -16.64 3.57
C ASN A 94 3.29 -15.27 4.13
N TYR A 95 4.15 -15.22 5.15
CA TYR A 95 4.44 -14.01 5.90
C TYR A 95 5.87 -13.52 5.66
N LYS A 96 6.04 -12.25 5.30
CA LYS A 96 7.34 -11.64 4.99
C LYS A 96 7.43 -10.20 5.49
N ILE A 97 8.66 -9.72 5.65
CA ILE A 97 8.92 -8.29 5.84
C ILE A 97 8.80 -7.56 4.49
N GLY A 98 8.01 -6.49 4.48
CA GLY A 98 7.73 -5.66 3.30
C GLY A 98 8.87 -4.70 2.96
N LYS A 99 10.01 -5.23 2.49
CA LYS A 99 11.23 -4.44 2.22
C LYS A 99 11.03 -3.36 1.14
N GLN A 100 10.27 -3.65 0.08
CA GLN A 100 10.11 -2.77 -1.08
C GLN A 100 8.69 -2.19 -1.13
N LYS A 101 8.39 -1.22 -0.26
CA LYS A 101 7.04 -0.62 -0.12
C LYS A 101 6.43 -0.19 -1.46
N LYS A 102 7.18 0.58 -2.27
CA LYS A 102 6.69 1.08 -3.57
C LYS A 102 6.27 -0.05 -4.51
N LEU A 103 7.16 -1.02 -4.73
CA LEU A 103 6.90 -2.17 -5.61
C LEU A 103 5.73 -3.03 -5.12
N ILE A 104 5.62 -3.23 -3.79
CA ILE A 104 4.50 -3.96 -3.19
C ILE A 104 3.20 -3.21 -3.51
N ILE A 105 3.11 -1.92 -3.18
CA ILE A 105 1.89 -1.13 -3.41
C ILE A 105 1.51 -1.13 -4.89
N GLU A 106 2.45 -0.88 -5.80
CA GLU A 106 2.22 -0.91 -7.25
C GLU A 106 1.64 -2.25 -7.71
N ASN A 107 2.08 -3.37 -7.14
CA ASN A 107 1.54 -4.68 -7.49
C ASN A 107 0.15 -4.94 -6.91
N LEU A 108 -0.19 -4.33 -5.78
CA LEU A 108 -1.48 -4.53 -5.11
C LEU A 108 -2.61 -3.68 -5.69
N ILE A 109 -2.30 -2.50 -6.26
CA ILE A 109 -3.30 -1.59 -6.82
C ILE A 109 -3.74 -1.94 -8.26
N LYS A 110 -3.00 -2.83 -8.97
CA LYS A 110 -3.26 -3.19 -10.37
C LYS A 110 -4.69 -3.68 -10.65
N GLU A 111 -5.26 -4.47 -9.74
CA GLU A 111 -6.61 -5.04 -9.92
C GLU A 111 -7.74 -4.09 -9.53
N ASN A 112 -7.42 -2.91 -8.95
CA ASN A 112 -8.39 -1.97 -8.39
C ASN A 112 -9.40 -2.57 -7.37
N ASN A 113 -9.11 -3.75 -6.83
CA ASN A 113 -9.92 -4.43 -5.83
C ASN A 113 -9.18 -4.46 -4.48
N PHE A 114 -9.10 -3.32 -3.80
CA PHE A 114 -8.39 -3.20 -2.51
C PHE A 114 -9.12 -2.29 -1.52
N ILE A 115 -8.79 -2.43 -0.24
CA ILE A 115 -9.14 -1.50 0.83
C ILE A 115 -7.87 -0.94 1.44
N THR A 116 -7.86 0.34 1.81
CA THR A 116 -6.68 1.00 2.38
C THR A 116 -7.08 2.23 3.19
N ASN A 117 -6.30 2.58 4.20
CA ASN A 117 -6.34 3.90 4.86
C ASN A 117 -5.24 4.85 4.34
N MET A 118 -4.44 4.40 3.38
CA MET A 118 -3.34 5.17 2.83
C MET A 118 -3.89 6.18 1.83
N LYS A 119 -3.47 7.45 1.95
CA LYS A 119 -3.68 8.45 0.89
C LYS A 119 -2.73 8.11 -0.26
N LEU A 120 -3.12 7.29 -1.23
CA LEU A 120 -2.25 6.92 -2.35
C LEU A 120 -2.54 7.77 -3.59
N PRO A 121 -1.54 8.42 -4.19
CA PRO A 121 -1.71 9.15 -5.45
C PRO A 121 -1.79 8.15 -6.61
N ILE A 122 -2.99 7.66 -6.92
CA ILE A 122 -3.22 6.65 -7.95
C ILE A 122 -4.01 7.27 -9.10
N LYS A 123 -3.54 7.04 -10.34
CA LYS A 123 -4.32 7.34 -11.56
C LYS A 123 -4.08 6.23 -12.57
N ASN A 124 -5.14 5.78 -13.23
CA ASN A 124 -5.09 4.70 -14.23
C ASN A 124 -4.35 3.44 -13.74
N LYS A 125 -4.64 2.98 -12.52
CA LYS A 125 -4.02 1.80 -11.87
C LYS A 125 -2.49 1.91 -11.65
N LYS A 126 -1.91 3.10 -11.78
CA LYS A 126 -0.50 3.39 -11.54
C LYS A 126 -0.35 4.30 -10.32
N LEU A 127 0.66 4.01 -9.49
CA LEU A 127 1.09 4.92 -8.44
C LEU A 127 1.90 6.05 -9.08
N LEU A 128 1.45 7.28 -8.87
CA LEU A 128 2.08 8.47 -9.44
C LEU A 128 3.34 8.86 -8.66
N THR A 129 4.32 9.43 -9.34
CA THR A 129 5.38 10.19 -8.67
C THR A 129 4.79 11.46 -8.04
N PRO A 130 5.46 12.08 -7.06
CA PRO A 130 5.01 13.35 -6.51
C PRO A 130 4.78 14.43 -7.57
N GLU A 131 5.68 14.54 -8.56
CA GLU A 131 5.56 15.50 -9.65
C GLU A 131 4.35 15.20 -10.56
N GLU A 132 4.15 13.94 -10.94
CA GLU A 132 2.97 13.52 -11.70
C GLU A 132 1.69 13.81 -10.92
N HIS A 133 1.67 13.54 -9.61
CA HIS A 133 0.51 13.78 -8.76
C HIS A 133 0.19 15.28 -8.68
N LEU A 134 1.17 16.12 -8.36
CA LEU A 134 1.00 17.57 -8.26
C LEU A 134 0.57 18.19 -9.59
N PHE A 135 1.13 17.71 -10.71
CA PHE A 135 0.70 18.13 -12.05
C PHE A 135 -0.78 17.81 -12.28
N ASN A 136 -1.21 16.56 -12.02
CA ASN A 136 -2.60 16.16 -12.21
C ASN A 136 -3.56 16.95 -11.30
N VAL A 137 -3.21 17.15 -10.03
CA VAL A 137 -4.00 17.98 -9.10
C VAL A 137 -4.11 19.41 -9.61
N CYS A 138 -3.03 20.00 -10.15
CA CYS A 138 -3.08 21.34 -10.69
C CYS A 138 -3.97 21.45 -11.93
N VAL A 139 -3.97 20.43 -12.80
CA VAL A 139 -4.83 20.38 -13.99
C VAL A 139 -6.31 20.24 -13.60
N GLU A 140 -6.60 19.40 -12.61
CA GLU A 140 -7.98 19.02 -12.23
C GLU A 140 -8.61 19.99 -11.22
N SER A 141 -7.82 20.52 -10.29
CA SER A 141 -8.30 21.30 -9.13
C SER A 141 -7.60 22.67 -8.99
N GLY A 142 -6.66 23.00 -9.87
CA GLY A 142 -5.98 24.28 -9.90
C GLY A 142 -4.75 24.39 -9.01
N TYR A 143 -4.01 25.48 -9.21
CA TYR A 143 -2.72 25.75 -8.55
C TYR A 143 -2.78 25.69 -7.03
N ALA A 144 -3.76 26.37 -6.41
CA ALA A 144 -3.86 26.49 -4.95
C ALA A 144 -3.98 25.11 -4.26
N GLN A 145 -4.72 24.19 -4.88
CA GLN A 145 -4.87 22.84 -4.35
C GLN A 145 -3.57 22.03 -4.49
N ALA A 146 -2.87 22.17 -5.61
CA ALA A 146 -1.58 21.51 -5.81
C ALA A 146 -0.51 22.04 -4.83
N GLU A 147 -0.48 23.36 -4.58
CA GLU A 147 0.38 23.97 -3.57
C GLU A 147 0.10 23.42 -2.16
N LYS A 148 -1.18 23.33 -1.78
CA LYS A 148 -1.57 22.73 -0.50
C LYS A 148 -1.08 21.28 -0.38
N ILE A 149 -1.31 20.46 -1.41
CA ILE A 149 -0.85 19.06 -1.44
C ILE A 149 0.68 18.95 -1.34
N LEU A 150 1.43 19.85 -1.98
CA LEU A 150 2.89 19.85 -1.89
C LEU A 150 3.36 19.98 -0.45
N TYR A 151 2.81 20.92 0.32
CA TYR A 151 3.22 21.14 1.70
C TYR A 151 2.66 20.10 2.69
N GLU A 152 1.39 19.70 2.54
CA GLU A 152 0.76 18.75 3.48
C GLU A 152 1.19 17.31 3.24
N TYR A 153 1.35 16.90 1.99
CA TYR A 153 1.55 15.51 1.62
C TYR A 153 3.00 15.21 1.21
N TYR A 154 3.75 16.21 0.74
CA TYR A 154 5.16 16.06 0.34
C TYR A 154 6.11 17.07 1.02
N PRO A 155 6.10 17.22 2.35
CA PRO A 155 6.85 18.26 3.05
C PRO A 155 8.36 18.21 2.79
N ILE A 156 8.95 17.02 2.66
CA ILE A 156 10.39 16.86 2.35
C ILE A 156 10.70 17.31 0.91
N LEU A 157 9.80 17.06 -0.03
CA LEU A 157 9.97 17.53 -1.41
C LEU A 157 9.80 19.05 -1.48
N ALA A 158 8.82 19.59 -0.75
CA ALA A 158 8.60 21.02 -0.62
C ALA A 158 9.84 21.73 -0.06
N LEU A 159 10.45 21.18 0.99
CA LEU A 159 11.68 21.73 1.57
C LEU A 159 12.84 21.75 0.57
N LYS A 160 13.00 20.69 -0.24
CA LYS A 160 14.13 20.56 -1.17
C LYS A 160 13.96 21.31 -2.48
N ARG A 161 12.74 21.35 -3.03
CA ARG A 161 12.45 21.78 -4.41
C ARG A 161 11.16 22.59 -4.55
N GLY A 162 10.56 23.01 -3.44
CA GLY A 162 9.23 23.62 -3.43
C GLY A 162 9.12 24.84 -4.33
N HIS A 163 10.07 25.78 -4.24
CA HIS A 163 10.07 26.98 -5.08
C HIS A 163 10.03 26.65 -6.59
N THR A 164 10.88 25.74 -7.05
CA THR A 164 10.92 25.33 -8.46
C THR A 164 9.62 24.64 -8.89
N LEU A 165 9.08 23.75 -8.04
CA LEU A 165 7.83 23.05 -8.34
C LEU A 165 6.66 24.03 -8.44
N LEU A 166 6.51 24.95 -7.48
CA LEU A 166 5.47 25.96 -7.48
C LEU A 166 5.59 26.91 -8.67
N LYS A 167 6.80 27.33 -9.04
CA LYS A 167 7.01 28.11 -10.27
C LYS A 167 6.49 27.38 -11.51
N ASN A 168 6.81 26.09 -11.66
CA ASN A 168 6.35 25.28 -12.78
C ASN A 168 4.83 25.10 -12.78
N LEU A 169 4.23 24.83 -11.62
CA LEU A 169 2.78 24.70 -11.48
C LEU A 169 2.05 26.02 -11.75
N SER A 170 2.63 27.17 -11.36
CA SER A 170 2.08 28.49 -11.65
C SER A 170 2.07 28.78 -13.15
N LEU A 171 3.16 28.45 -13.85
CA LEU A 171 3.24 28.57 -15.31
C LEU A 171 2.21 27.67 -16.00
N LEU A 172 2.06 26.42 -15.56
CA LEU A 172 1.03 25.51 -16.04
C LEU A 172 -0.38 26.09 -15.84
N ASN A 173 -0.68 26.61 -14.65
CA ASN A 173 -1.99 27.19 -14.34
C ASN A 173 -2.30 28.40 -15.22
N LYS A 174 -1.30 29.25 -15.51
CA LYS A 174 -1.45 30.37 -16.47
C LYS A 174 -1.79 29.86 -17.86
N TYR A 175 -1.07 28.83 -18.36
CA TYR A 175 -1.32 28.22 -19.66
C TYR A 175 -2.74 27.64 -19.76
N LEU A 176 -3.20 26.92 -18.73
CA LEU A 176 -4.55 26.36 -18.67
C LEU A 176 -5.63 27.44 -18.69
N ASN A 177 -5.42 28.56 -17.99
CA ASN A 177 -6.37 29.66 -17.95
C ASN A 177 -6.47 30.40 -19.28
N ILE A 178 -5.34 30.65 -19.96
CA ILE A 178 -5.32 31.27 -21.30
C ILE A 178 -6.12 30.43 -22.29
N ASN A 179 -5.95 29.11 -22.28
CA ASN A 179 -6.67 28.22 -23.20
C ASN A 179 -8.16 28.07 -22.88
N LYS A 180 -8.56 28.29 -21.62
CA LYS A 180 -9.99 28.34 -21.25
C LYS A 180 -10.67 29.61 -21.74
N SER A 181 -9.96 30.74 -21.85
CA SER A 181 -10.51 32.00 -22.37
C SER A 181 -10.61 32.06 -23.90
N ILE A 182 -10.09 31.06 -24.62
CA ILE A 182 -10.10 30.99 -26.10
C ILE A 182 -11.19 30.02 -26.62
N LYS A 183 -11.88 29.29 -25.73
CA LYS A 183 -13.03 28.43 -26.06
C LYS A 183 -14.32 29.08 -25.61
#